data_AF-A0A5M9L362-F1
#
_entry.id   AF-A0A5M9L362-F1
#
_cell.length_a   1.000
_cell.length_b   1.000
_cell.length_c   1.000
_cell.angle_alpha   90.00
_cell.angle_beta   90.00
_cell.angle_gamma   90.00
#
_symmetry.space_group_name_H-M   'P 1'
#
loop_
_entity.id
_entity.type
_entity.pdbx_description
1 polymer ?
#
loop_
_entity_poly.entity_id
_entity_poly.type
_entity_poly.pdbx_seq_one_letter_code
_entity_poly.pdbx_strand_id
1 'polypeptide(L)'
;MSLGDDHNNLHAHQPFRIEAGHITRKSITQSIIFIVMHALSLLLLQAPFAAAYPWVAGEPGVNSGLFRQARQAEKRQENCPFNPVHKGAAPYTAPYTYVGAKNGLPGNGRGGIKVPADGDTAHAYTPPGPNDIRGPCPGLNAAANHNFLSHDGITTFEELVDAQQNVYNVGYDLAVLLAVLGVQAGGDVLTGKLSLGCDATSRTALLPLLGREPGLNGHNKFESDSSLTRNDYYTSGGDNYSFNGTLFANMKKVADRVSGGKFDRNTLSVYRSQRYGESLHENPNFFFGPLSLLLYGASSFLYELFPSYGPQGTPNLATIKSFYGAVEDPSAEGGWRHVPERIPENWFSRRTPYDVLRVTEEILAQYLQAPKLFGGNVGKDNFLALETPFDVIKNGKLPSTANLGCFLYQLATGPVPSMLSTVTDITGALLDFALTKLNPIFQNTGCPLKSQQGGGSGGGLLDGLLNG
;
A
#
# COMPACT_ATOMS: atom_id res chain seq x y z
N MET A 1 19.65 -76.88 -29.91
CA MET A 1 19.85 -77.86 -28.82
C MET A 1 18.75 -77.63 -27.79
N SER A 2 18.32 -78.70 -27.15
CA SER A 2 16.99 -78.94 -26.57
C SER A 2 16.56 -78.08 -25.37
N LEU A 3 15.23 -78.00 -25.24
CA LEU A 3 14.32 -77.68 -24.13
C LEU A 3 14.76 -78.11 -22.71
N GLY A 4 14.19 -77.47 -21.67
CA GLY A 4 13.62 -78.21 -20.52
C GLY A 4 13.89 -77.68 -19.10
N ASP A 5 12.86 -77.03 -18.55
CA ASP A 5 12.35 -76.90 -17.17
C ASP A 5 13.06 -77.41 -15.90
N ASP A 6 12.86 -76.59 -14.85
CA ASP A 6 12.55 -76.84 -13.43
C ASP A 6 13.39 -77.81 -12.57
N HIS A 7 13.87 -77.30 -11.41
CA HIS A 7 13.44 -77.82 -10.09
C HIS A 7 13.89 -76.96 -8.89
N ASN A 8 12.98 -76.95 -7.92
CA ASN A 8 12.93 -76.33 -6.59
C ASN A 8 14.05 -76.65 -5.56
N ASN A 9 14.21 -75.69 -4.65
CA ASN A 9 14.14 -75.77 -3.17
C ASN A 9 15.38 -75.70 -2.25
N LEU A 10 15.26 -74.72 -1.32
CA LEU A 10 15.52 -74.71 0.14
C LEU A 10 16.97 -74.75 0.67
N HIS A 11 17.36 -73.69 1.41
CA HIS A 11 17.66 -73.74 2.85
C HIS A 11 17.83 -72.32 3.46
N ALA A 12 17.62 -72.22 4.78
CA ALA A 12 17.19 -71.06 5.56
C ALA A 12 18.30 -70.35 6.39
N HIS A 13 17.90 -69.27 7.13
CA HIS A 13 18.50 -68.54 8.28
C HIS A 13 18.67 -67.02 8.01
N GLN A 14 18.26 -66.01 8.78
CA GLN A 14 17.61 -65.79 10.10
C GLN A 14 16.87 -64.41 10.06
N PRO A 15 15.87 -64.12 10.92
CA PRO A 15 15.12 -62.85 10.90
C PRO A 15 15.72 -61.75 11.80
N PHE A 16 15.74 -60.52 11.30
CA PHE A 16 16.08 -59.28 12.01
C PHE A 16 14.94 -58.88 12.99
N ARG A 17 15.29 -58.61 14.24
CA ARG A 17 14.38 -58.20 15.32
C ARG A 17 14.26 -56.68 15.33
N ILE A 18 13.05 -56.14 15.14
CA ILE A 18 12.76 -54.70 15.28
C ILE A 18 12.34 -54.45 16.74
N GLU A 19 13.11 -53.63 17.46
CA GLU A 19 12.74 -53.13 18.78
C GLU A 19 11.65 -52.06 18.66
N ALA A 20 10.53 -52.27 19.35
CA ALA A 20 9.44 -51.32 19.46
C ALA A 20 9.80 -50.22 20.47
N GLY A 21 10.10 -49.03 19.98
CA GLY A 21 10.32 -47.84 20.81
C GLY A 21 9.03 -47.40 21.54
N HIS A 22 9.16 -47.15 22.84
CA HIS A 22 8.11 -46.59 23.70
C HIS A 22 7.67 -45.21 23.21
N ILE A 23 6.46 -45.12 22.66
CA ILE A 23 5.77 -43.85 22.42
C ILE A 23 5.10 -43.43 23.74
N THR A 24 5.67 -42.44 24.42
CA THR A 24 5.07 -41.87 25.64
C THR A 24 3.92 -40.90 25.28
N ARG A 25 2.90 -40.80 26.15
CA ARG A 25 1.73 -39.90 25.97
C ARG A 25 2.10 -38.45 25.63
N LYS A 26 3.27 -37.94 26.06
CA LYS A 26 3.77 -36.60 25.69
C LYS A 26 4.02 -36.45 24.18
N SER A 27 4.59 -37.46 23.52
CA SER A 27 4.87 -37.43 22.07
C SER A 27 3.60 -37.42 21.23
N ILE A 28 2.56 -38.15 21.67
CA ILE A 28 1.25 -38.16 21.01
C ILE A 28 0.54 -36.81 21.21
N THR A 29 0.62 -36.22 22.40
CA THR A 29 -0.01 -34.90 22.66
C THR A 29 0.69 -33.79 21.86
N GLN A 30 2.01 -33.84 21.71
CA GLN A 30 2.79 -32.85 20.94
C GLN A 30 2.60 -33.02 19.43
N SER A 31 2.45 -34.25 18.94
CA SER A 31 2.13 -34.55 17.54
C SER A 31 0.69 -34.21 17.18
N ILE A 32 -0.28 -34.42 18.09
CA ILE A 32 -1.67 -34.01 17.91
C ILE A 32 -1.77 -32.48 17.96
N ILE A 33 -1.04 -31.78 18.83
CA ILE A 33 -0.98 -30.31 18.82
C ILE A 33 -0.36 -29.81 17.50
N PHE A 34 0.71 -30.43 16.99
CA PHE A 34 1.30 -30.07 15.70
C PHE A 34 0.36 -30.32 14.51
N ILE A 35 -0.39 -31.43 14.51
CA ILE A 35 -1.34 -31.78 13.45
C ILE A 35 -2.60 -30.92 13.54
N VAL A 36 -3.09 -30.62 14.75
CA VAL A 36 -4.23 -29.72 14.96
C VAL A 36 -3.85 -28.26 14.65
N MET A 37 -2.63 -27.81 14.97
CA MET A 37 -2.12 -26.49 14.57
C MET A 37 -1.87 -26.40 13.06
N HIS A 38 -1.36 -27.46 12.40
CA HIS A 38 -1.23 -27.48 10.93
C HIS A 38 -2.60 -27.54 10.24
N ALA A 39 -3.55 -28.31 10.78
CA ALA A 39 -4.91 -28.40 10.25
C ALA A 39 -5.68 -27.08 10.46
N LEU A 40 -5.57 -26.44 11.63
CA LEU A 40 -6.14 -25.10 11.86
C LEU A 40 -5.44 -24.03 11.01
N SER A 41 -4.12 -24.09 10.80
CA SER A 41 -3.42 -23.15 9.92
C SER A 41 -3.84 -23.32 8.46
N LEU A 42 -4.10 -24.56 8.00
CA LEU A 42 -4.64 -24.83 6.66
C LEU A 42 -6.12 -24.46 6.51
N LEU A 43 -6.92 -24.51 7.58
CA LEU A 43 -8.31 -24.04 7.59
C LEU A 43 -8.42 -22.51 7.73
N LEU A 44 -7.46 -21.85 8.41
CA LEU A 44 -7.38 -20.39 8.56
C LEU A 44 -6.75 -19.69 7.35
N LEU A 45 -6.01 -20.43 6.51
CA LEU A 45 -5.60 -20.00 5.16
C LEU A 45 -6.80 -19.81 4.19
N GLN A 46 -8.04 -20.04 4.65
CA GLN A 46 -9.24 -20.00 3.83
C GLN A 46 -10.32 -19.00 4.26
N ALA A 47 -10.03 -18.00 5.10
CA ALA A 47 -11.00 -16.93 5.34
C ALA A 47 -11.31 -16.20 4.00
N PRO A 48 -12.55 -16.27 3.46
CA PRO A 48 -12.87 -15.61 2.21
C PRO A 48 -12.87 -14.09 2.37
N PHE A 49 -12.81 -13.36 1.26
CA PHE A 49 -13.15 -11.93 1.16
C PHE A 49 -14.51 -11.62 1.83
N ALA A 50 -15.39 -12.62 1.94
CA ALA A 50 -16.63 -12.61 2.72
C ALA A 50 -16.45 -12.40 4.24
N ALA A 51 -15.27 -12.62 4.82
CA ALA A 51 -15.01 -12.30 6.23
C ALA A 51 -14.56 -10.83 6.42
N ALA A 52 -13.88 -10.27 5.41
CA ALA A 52 -13.50 -8.85 5.34
C ALA A 52 -14.71 -7.94 5.09
N TYR A 53 -15.57 -8.38 4.18
CA TYR A 53 -16.71 -7.64 3.67
C TYR A 53 -17.94 -8.56 3.61
N PRO A 54 -18.44 -9.04 4.77
CA PRO A 54 -19.57 -9.98 4.83
C PRO A 54 -20.84 -9.47 4.16
N TRP A 55 -21.00 -8.15 4.05
CA TRP A 55 -22.10 -7.53 3.33
C TRP A 55 -22.01 -7.75 1.81
N VAL A 56 -20.81 -7.67 1.21
CA VAL A 56 -20.60 -7.84 -0.24
C VAL A 56 -20.88 -9.27 -0.68
N ALA A 57 -20.43 -10.24 0.11
CA ALA A 57 -20.68 -11.65 -0.19
C ALA A 57 -22.16 -12.07 0.00
N GLY A 58 -22.95 -11.23 0.68
CA GLY A 58 -24.37 -11.46 0.94
C GLY A 58 -25.33 -10.75 -0.02
N GLU A 59 -24.85 -9.88 -0.91
CA GLU A 59 -25.71 -9.13 -1.82
C GLU A 59 -26.30 -10.03 -2.93
N PRO A 60 -27.61 -9.90 -3.25
CA PRO A 60 -28.25 -10.64 -4.33
C PRO A 60 -27.52 -10.44 -5.68
N GLY A 61 -27.17 -11.53 -6.36
CA GLY A 61 -26.45 -11.48 -7.64
C GLY A 61 -24.93 -11.52 -7.54
N VAL A 62 -24.36 -11.42 -6.34
CA VAL A 62 -22.92 -11.58 -6.10
C VAL A 62 -22.57 -13.08 -6.04
N ASN A 63 -21.82 -13.58 -7.03
CA ASN A 63 -21.25 -14.93 -6.95
C ASN A 63 -20.00 -14.93 -6.06
N SER A 64 -20.16 -15.36 -4.81
CA SER A 64 -19.08 -15.49 -3.82
C SER A 64 -17.90 -16.38 -4.27
N GLY A 65 -18.08 -17.20 -5.31
CA GLY A 65 -17.02 -17.98 -5.96
C GLY A 65 -16.00 -17.14 -6.74
N LEU A 66 -16.39 -15.97 -7.26
CA LEU A 66 -15.45 -15.07 -7.95
C LEU A 66 -14.45 -14.41 -6.98
N PHE A 67 -14.85 -14.14 -5.73
CA PHE A 67 -13.90 -13.71 -4.69
C PHE A 67 -13.00 -14.85 -4.19
N ARG A 68 -13.41 -16.11 -4.39
CA ARG A 68 -12.52 -17.28 -4.21
C ARG A 68 -11.57 -17.46 -5.39
N GLN A 69 -11.91 -16.98 -6.60
CA GLN A 69 -11.03 -16.97 -7.77
C GLN A 69 -10.11 -15.74 -7.86
N ALA A 70 -10.51 -14.60 -7.27
CA ALA A 70 -9.60 -13.50 -6.95
C ALA A 70 -8.48 -13.93 -5.98
N ARG A 71 -8.65 -15.10 -5.30
CA ARG A 71 -7.56 -15.87 -4.68
C ARG A 71 -6.68 -16.64 -5.67
N GLN A 72 -6.64 -16.30 -6.96
CA GLN A 72 -5.37 -16.50 -7.66
C GLN A 72 -4.38 -15.65 -6.88
N ALA A 73 -3.70 -16.32 -5.94
CA ALA A 73 -2.78 -15.74 -4.99
C ALA A 73 -2.00 -14.68 -5.76
N GLU A 74 -2.15 -13.41 -5.35
CA GLU A 74 -1.37 -12.32 -5.94
C GLU A 74 0.01 -12.87 -6.22
N LYS A 75 0.36 -12.90 -7.51
CA LYS A 75 1.57 -13.53 -7.97
C LYS A 75 2.69 -12.90 -7.15
N ARG A 76 3.38 -13.72 -6.35
CA ARG A 76 4.51 -13.26 -5.56
C ARG A 76 5.47 -12.59 -6.55
N GLN A 77 5.84 -11.34 -6.30
CA GLN A 77 6.94 -10.75 -7.04
C GLN A 77 8.18 -11.56 -6.68
N GLU A 78 8.60 -12.44 -7.61
CA GLU A 78 9.60 -13.47 -7.31
C GLU A 78 10.97 -12.88 -6.98
N ASN A 79 11.25 -11.66 -7.46
CA ASN A 79 12.56 -11.00 -7.37
C ASN A 79 12.44 -9.57 -6.82
N CYS A 80 12.17 -9.43 -5.52
CA CYS A 80 12.30 -8.12 -4.86
C CYS A 80 13.79 -7.79 -4.68
N PRO A 81 14.32 -6.67 -5.20
CA PRO A 81 15.72 -6.31 -5.07
C PRO A 81 16.18 -6.28 -3.61
N PHE A 82 17.43 -6.69 -3.36
CA PHE A 82 17.99 -6.78 -2.02
C PHE A 82 19.31 -6.02 -1.93
N ASN A 83 19.28 -4.87 -1.26
CA ASN A 83 20.48 -4.18 -0.83
C ASN A 83 20.93 -4.76 0.53
N PRO A 84 22.10 -5.42 0.62
CA PRO A 84 22.58 -6.01 1.87
C PRO A 84 23.02 -4.97 2.91
N VAL A 85 23.20 -3.71 2.50
CA VAL A 85 23.65 -2.61 3.37
C VAL A 85 22.52 -1.61 3.51
N HIS A 86 21.59 -1.92 4.41
CA HIS A 86 20.54 -0.99 4.77
C HIS A 86 21.13 0.23 5.47
N LYS A 87 20.81 1.42 4.94
CA LYS A 87 21.09 2.72 5.56
C LYS A 87 19.77 3.46 5.67
N GLY A 88 19.47 3.92 6.88
CA GLY A 88 18.35 4.81 7.13
C GLY A 88 18.41 6.08 6.28
N ALA A 89 17.32 6.85 6.29
CA ALA A 89 17.28 8.17 5.69
C ALA A 89 18.45 9.06 6.17
N ALA A 90 18.93 9.93 5.28
CA ALA A 90 19.91 10.93 5.64
C ALA A 90 19.33 11.85 6.73
N PRO A 91 20.13 12.27 7.73
CA PRO A 91 19.62 13.04 8.84
C PRO A 91 19.37 14.51 8.46
N TYR A 92 18.27 15.07 8.95
CA TYR A 92 17.98 16.51 8.91
C TYR A 92 18.87 17.26 9.91
N THR A 93 20.04 17.73 9.47
CA THR A 93 21.01 18.43 10.33
C THR A 93 21.09 19.92 9.99
N ALA A 94 21.35 20.77 10.99
CA ALA A 94 21.49 22.21 10.75
C ALA A 94 22.66 22.49 9.78
N PRO A 95 22.49 23.41 8.81
CA PRO A 95 21.36 24.34 8.65
C PRO A 95 20.16 23.80 7.85
N TYR A 96 20.20 22.56 7.37
CA TYR A 96 19.20 21.96 6.45
C TYR A 96 18.12 21.16 7.20
N THR A 97 17.36 21.84 8.05
CA THR A 97 16.29 21.20 8.85
C THR A 97 14.93 21.21 8.18
N TYR A 98 14.76 21.93 7.07
CA TYR A 98 13.47 22.11 6.38
C TYR A 98 12.38 22.61 7.34
N VAL A 99 11.22 21.96 7.43
CA VAL A 99 10.18 22.32 8.41
C VAL A 99 10.49 21.81 9.83
N GLY A 100 11.57 21.05 10.01
CA GLY A 100 12.04 20.59 11.31
C GLY A 100 11.31 19.37 11.86
N ALA A 101 10.59 18.62 11.02
CA ALA A 101 10.02 17.35 11.43
C ALA A 101 11.13 16.33 11.66
N LYS A 102 11.02 15.55 12.74
CA LYS A 102 12.03 14.54 13.11
C LYS A 102 11.44 13.49 14.05
N ASN A 103 11.84 12.24 13.86
CA ASN A 103 11.43 11.09 14.68
C ASN A 103 9.91 10.91 14.71
N GLY A 104 9.23 11.20 13.60
CA GLY A 104 7.78 11.10 13.49
C GLY A 104 7.03 12.14 14.32
N LEU A 105 7.67 13.27 14.64
CA LEU A 105 7.05 14.39 15.38
C LEU A 105 6.72 15.56 14.44
N PRO A 106 5.78 16.44 14.83
CA PRO A 106 5.38 17.57 14.00
C PRO A 106 6.53 18.57 13.80
N GLY A 107 6.72 19.00 12.55
CA GLY A 107 7.51 20.18 12.22
C GLY A 107 6.77 21.50 12.49
N ASN A 108 7.40 22.62 12.15
CA ASN A 108 6.84 23.97 12.30
C ASN A 108 5.84 24.36 11.20
N GLY A 109 5.74 23.57 10.12
CA GLY A 109 4.82 23.78 8.99
C GLY A 109 5.13 24.99 8.10
N ARG A 110 6.25 25.69 8.32
CA ARG A 110 6.68 26.87 7.56
C ARG A 110 7.52 26.43 6.36
N GLY A 111 6.84 26.13 5.25
CA GLY A 111 7.49 25.71 4.02
C GLY A 111 7.89 26.87 3.10
N GLY A 112 7.90 26.64 1.80
CA GLY A 112 8.51 27.55 0.84
C GLY A 112 10.04 27.47 0.87
N ILE A 113 10.55 26.33 1.29
CA ILE A 113 11.98 26.02 1.42
C ILE A 113 12.41 25.30 0.15
N LYS A 114 13.59 25.64 -0.37
CA LYS A 114 14.18 24.92 -1.52
C LYS A 114 14.49 23.49 -1.11
N VAL A 115 14.06 22.49 -1.89
CA VAL A 115 14.31 21.08 -1.58
C VAL A 115 14.95 20.38 -2.78
N PRO A 116 16.14 19.76 -2.61
CA PRO A 116 17.06 19.95 -1.47
C PRO A 116 17.52 21.41 -1.32
N ALA A 117 17.90 21.80 -0.11
CA ALA A 117 18.45 23.13 0.15
C ALA A 117 19.83 23.31 -0.52
N ASP A 118 20.19 24.55 -0.86
CA ASP A 118 21.50 24.83 -1.46
C ASP A 118 22.63 24.44 -0.50
N GLY A 119 23.52 23.56 -0.96
CA GLY A 119 24.63 23.03 -0.15
C GLY A 119 24.30 21.77 0.67
N ASP A 120 23.06 21.28 0.63
CA ASP A 120 22.67 20.02 1.29
C ASP A 120 23.12 18.81 0.47
N THR A 121 24.36 18.37 0.69
CA THR A 121 24.91 17.19 0.02
C THR A 121 24.36 15.87 0.54
N ALA A 122 23.75 15.85 1.74
CA ALA A 122 23.18 14.64 2.31
C ALA A 122 21.92 14.20 1.54
N HIS A 123 21.16 15.19 1.04
CA HIS A 123 19.96 14.96 0.23
C HIS A 123 20.16 15.19 -1.27
N ALA A 124 21.41 15.15 -1.74
CA ALA A 124 21.71 15.22 -3.17
C ALA A 124 21.05 14.04 -3.91
N TYR A 125 20.61 14.29 -5.15
CA TYR A 125 20.03 13.25 -5.99
C TYR A 125 21.06 12.16 -6.31
N THR A 126 20.66 10.92 -6.06
CA THR A 126 21.35 9.71 -6.52
C THR A 126 20.30 8.83 -7.19
N PRO A 127 20.50 8.37 -8.44
CA PRO A 127 19.57 7.41 -9.03
C PRO A 127 19.62 6.08 -8.24
N PRO A 128 18.49 5.37 -8.11
CA PRO A 128 18.45 4.08 -7.43
C PRO A 128 19.35 3.09 -8.16
N GLY A 129 20.11 2.32 -7.40
CA GLY A 129 20.88 1.20 -7.91
C GLY A 129 20.00 0.00 -8.26
N PRO A 130 20.58 -1.06 -8.87
CA PRO A 130 19.84 -2.26 -9.23
C PRO A 130 19.27 -3.05 -8.04
N ASN A 131 19.74 -2.76 -6.82
CA ASN A 131 19.34 -3.43 -5.58
C ASN A 131 18.35 -2.61 -4.74
N ASP A 132 17.97 -1.41 -5.20
CA ASP A 132 17.11 -0.49 -4.46
C ASP A 132 15.66 -0.59 -4.95
N ILE A 133 14.71 -0.46 -4.03
CA ILE A 133 13.28 -0.66 -4.29
C ILE A 133 12.59 0.66 -4.53
N ARG A 134 11.79 0.73 -5.60
CA ARG A 134 10.83 1.80 -5.88
C ARG A 134 9.47 1.16 -6.18
N GLY A 135 8.40 1.92 -6.05
CA GLY A 135 7.05 1.41 -6.27
C GLY A 135 6.12 2.41 -6.95
N PRO A 136 4.81 2.37 -6.69
CA PRO A 136 3.82 3.11 -7.46
C PRO A 136 3.77 4.61 -7.12
N CYS A 137 4.38 5.04 -6.00
CA CYS A 137 4.30 6.42 -5.52
C CYS A 137 5.47 7.28 -6.01
N PRO A 138 5.29 8.16 -7.02
CA PRO A 138 6.36 9.00 -7.55
C PRO A 138 7.00 9.91 -6.49
N GLY A 139 6.20 10.44 -5.56
CA GLY A 139 6.69 11.33 -4.50
C GLY A 139 7.62 10.62 -3.50
N LEU A 140 7.30 9.39 -3.10
CA LEU A 140 8.16 8.62 -2.20
C LEU A 140 9.41 8.13 -2.94
N ASN A 141 9.26 7.74 -4.21
CA ASN A 141 10.41 7.35 -5.03
C ASN A 141 11.41 8.49 -5.21
N ALA A 142 10.93 9.70 -5.51
CA ALA A 142 11.76 10.90 -5.59
C ALA A 142 12.42 11.20 -4.22
N ALA A 143 11.68 11.11 -3.12
CA ALA A 143 12.23 11.31 -1.77
C ALA A 143 13.37 10.31 -1.45
N ALA A 144 13.20 9.02 -1.78
CA ALA A 144 14.23 8.01 -1.60
C ALA A 144 15.44 8.24 -2.52
N ASN A 145 15.23 8.67 -3.77
CA ASN A 145 16.32 9.08 -4.69
C ASN A 145 17.10 10.30 -4.20
N HIS A 146 16.57 11.02 -3.22
CA HIS A 146 17.21 12.14 -2.54
C HIS A 146 17.57 11.83 -1.09
N ASN A 147 17.56 10.56 -0.67
CA ASN A 147 17.89 10.11 0.69
C ASN A 147 17.04 10.69 1.83
N PHE A 148 15.92 11.36 1.52
CA PHE A 148 14.94 11.80 2.55
C PHE A 148 14.20 10.61 3.17
N LEU A 149 14.16 9.50 2.43
CA LEU A 149 13.82 8.16 2.91
C LEU A 149 15.05 7.27 2.71
N SER A 150 15.09 6.14 3.41
CA SER A 150 16.08 5.09 3.15
C SER A 150 16.21 4.78 1.65
N HIS A 151 17.42 4.95 1.11
CA HIS A 151 17.65 4.92 -0.34
C HIS A 151 17.35 3.55 -0.96
N ASP A 152 17.51 2.48 -0.19
CA ASP A 152 17.21 1.10 -0.60
C ASP A 152 15.71 0.81 -0.72
N GLY A 153 14.85 1.74 -0.28
CA GLY A 153 13.40 1.61 -0.34
C GLY A 153 12.77 0.80 0.78
N ILE A 154 13.51 0.48 1.86
CA ILE A 154 12.95 -0.06 3.10
C ILE A 154 12.92 1.06 4.14
N THR A 155 11.75 1.64 4.39
CA THR A 155 11.57 2.80 5.26
C THR A 155 10.92 2.42 6.59
N THR A 156 10.93 3.33 7.57
CA THR A 156 10.11 3.23 8.79
C THR A 156 8.93 4.19 8.77
N PHE A 157 8.00 4.00 9.70
CA PHE A 157 6.91 4.94 9.98
C PHE A 157 7.42 6.36 10.24
N GLU A 158 8.45 6.52 11.07
CA GLU A 158 9.04 7.82 11.39
C GLU A 158 9.66 8.47 10.15
N GLU A 159 10.40 7.72 9.33
CA GLU A 159 10.96 8.23 8.07
C GLU A 159 9.86 8.71 7.11
N LEU A 160 8.76 7.97 6.99
CA LEU A 160 7.59 8.37 6.18
C LEU A 160 6.99 9.68 6.69
N VAL A 161 6.76 9.79 8.01
CA VAL A 161 6.17 10.98 8.62
C VAL A 161 7.10 12.19 8.48
N ASP A 162 8.41 12.00 8.66
CA ASP A 162 9.40 13.08 8.56
C ASP A 162 9.56 13.56 7.10
N ALA A 163 9.72 12.64 6.15
CA ALA A 163 9.94 12.99 4.73
C ALA A 163 8.74 13.71 4.12
N GLN A 164 7.51 13.26 4.39
CA GLN A 164 6.30 13.92 3.88
C GLN A 164 6.21 15.39 4.35
N GLN A 165 6.57 15.66 5.61
CA GLN A 165 6.60 17.01 6.16
C GLN A 165 7.77 17.84 5.62
N ASN A 166 9.00 17.31 5.68
CA ASN A 166 10.21 18.06 5.33
C ASN A 166 10.35 18.33 3.83
N VAL A 167 9.95 17.38 2.98
CA VAL A 167 10.05 17.53 1.53
C VAL A 167 8.86 18.33 0.98
N TYR A 168 7.64 17.91 1.31
CA TYR A 168 6.44 18.41 0.63
C TYR A 168 5.61 19.40 1.45
N ASN A 169 5.93 19.57 2.74
CA ASN A 169 5.09 20.27 3.73
C ASN A 169 3.66 19.67 3.77
N VAL A 170 3.57 18.34 3.73
CA VAL A 170 2.36 17.63 4.15
C VAL A 170 2.18 17.87 5.65
N GLY A 171 0.96 18.19 6.08
CA GLY A 171 0.62 18.41 7.49
C GLY A 171 0.85 17.16 8.32
N TYR A 172 1.21 17.35 9.58
CA TYR A 172 1.54 16.24 10.49
C TYR A 172 0.42 15.20 10.59
N ASP A 173 -0.83 15.67 10.64
CA ASP A 173 -2.03 14.82 10.67
C ASP A 173 -2.14 13.93 9.42
N LEU A 174 -1.99 14.52 8.22
CA LEU A 174 -2.04 13.78 6.97
C LEU A 174 -0.84 12.86 6.81
N ALA A 175 0.35 13.31 7.23
CA ALA A 175 1.57 12.52 7.17
C ALA A 175 1.45 11.24 8.01
N VAL A 176 0.94 11.36 9.24
CA VAL A 176 0.67 10.23 10.13
C VAL A 176 -0.43 9.33 9.56
N LEU A 177 -1.52 9.89 9.03
CA LEU A 177 -2.60 9.10 8.42
C LEU A 177 -2.09 8.24 7.26
N LEU A 178 -1.33 8.82 6.33
CA LEU A 178 -0.78 8.09 5.18
C LEU A 178 0.25 7.04 5.60
N ALA A 179 1.10 7.35 6.59
CA ALA A 179 2.09 6.40 7.11
C ALA A 179 1.42 5.22 7.82
N VAL A 180 0.35 5.46 8.60
CA VAL A 180 -0.44 4.38 9.23
C VAL A 180 -1.06 3.47 8.17
N LEU A 181 -1.76 4.06 7.20
CA LEU A 181 -2.40 3.31 6.12
C LEU A 181 -1.38 2.51 5.31
N GLY A 182 -0.21 3.09 5.00
CA GLY A 182 0.86 2.41 4.26
C GLY A 182 1.44 1.21 5.01
N VAL A 183 1.81 1.41 6.29
CA VAL A 183 2.37 0.33 7.12
C VAL A 183 1.32 -0.77 7.36
N GLN A 184 0.07 -0.43 7.66
CA GLN A 184 -0.99 -1.44 7.84
C GLN A 184 -1.26 -2.22 6.54
N ALA A 185 -1.16 -1.59 5.38
CA ALA A 185 -1.47 -2.22 4.11
C ALA A 185 -0.33 -3.10 3.57
N GLY A 186 0.92 -2.71 3.78
CA GLY A 186 2.06 -3.35 3.09
C GLY A 186 3.27 -3.65 3.95
N GLY A 187 3.28 -3.26 5.22
CA GLY A 187 4.43 -3.36 6.12
C GLY A 187 4.13 -4.09 7.42
N ASP A 188 5.05 -3.97 8.36
CA ASP A 188 4.94 -4.54 9.70
C ASP A 188 4.55 -3.46 10.71
N VAL A 189 3.44 -3.64 11.41
CA VAL A 189 3.04 -2.69 12.47
C VAL A 189 3.87 -2.83 13.75
N LEU A 190 4.58 -3.95 13.94
CA LEU A 190 5.42 -4.14 15.12
C LEU A 190 6.76 -3.41 14.99
N THR A 191 7.45 -3.55 13.85
CA THR A 191 8.66 -2.76 13.58
C THR A 191 8.38 -1.37 13.02
N GLY A 192 7.18 -1.12 12.50
CA GLY A 192 6.85 0.10 11.75
C GLY A 192 7.52 0.18 10.38
N LYS A 193 8.11 -0.91 9.87
CA LYS A 193 8.83 -0.91 8.59
C LYS A 193 7.90 -1.16 7.41
N LEU A 194 8.23 -0.54 6.27
CA LEU A 194 7.50 -0.68 5.02
C LEU A 194 8.48 -0.71 3.83
N SER A 195 8.20 -1.57 2.85
CA SER A 195 8.84 -1.50 1.53
C SER A 195 8.09 -0.52 0.62
N LEU A 196 8.83 0.38 -0.03
CA LEU A 196 8.27 1.33 -1.01
C LEU A 196 7.72 0.67 -2.27
N GLY A 197 7.98 -0.63 -2.47
CA GLY A 197 7.53 -1.36 -3.64
C GLY A 197 7.18 -2.80 -3.29
N CYS A 198 8.05 -3.73 -3.68
CA CYS A 198 7.81 -5.17 -3.65
C CYS A 198 7.78 -5.82 -2.26
N ASP A 199 7.35 -7.09 -2.22
CA ASP A 199 7.33 -7.93 -1.00
C ASP A 199 8.73 -8.05 -0.39
N ALA A 200 8.89 -7.46 0.77
CA ALA A 200 10.14 -7.42 1.51
C ALA A 200 10.02 -8.02 2.91
N THR A 201 9.06 -8.95 3.11
CA THR A 201 8.73 -9.55 4.42
C THR A 201 9.97 -9.98 5.21
N SER A 202 11.02 -10.52 4.57
CA SER A 202 12.27 -10.93 5.24
C SER A 202 13.10 -9.79 5.84
N ARG A 203 12.78 -8.53 5.54
CA ARG A 203 13.51 -7.31 5.97
C ARG A 203 12.66 -6.39 6.84
N THR A 204 11.35 -6.45 6.66
CA THR A 204 10.37 -5.60 7.33
C THR A 204 9.74 -6.32 8.53
N ALA A 205 9.43 -7.61 8.44
CA ALA A 205 8.68 -8.33 9.46
C ALA A 205 9.53 -8.69 10.68
N LEU A 206 9.01 -8.40 11.89
CA LEU A 206 9.56 -8.98 13.12
C LEU A 206 9.30 -10.49 13.18
N LEU A 207 8.12 -10.93 12.74
CA LEU A 207 7.66 -12.32 12.79
C LEU A 207 7.17 -12.76 11.41
N PRO A 208 8.06 -13.08 10.46
CA PRO A 208 7.72 -13.39 9.06
C PRO A 208 6.74 -14.56 8.86
N LEU A 209 6.58 -15.42 9.87
CA LEU A 209 5.65 -16.56 9.83
C LEU A 209 4.19 -16.16 10.09
N LEU A 210 3.94 -14.95 10.57
CA LEU A 210 2.62 -14.49 10.99
C LEU A 210 1.85 -13.73 9.90
N GLY A 211 2.54 -13.24 8.87
CA GLY A 211 1.92 -12.46 7.82
C GLY A 211 2.87 -12.15 6.69
N ARG A 212 2.33 -11.65 5.59
CA ARG A 212 3.10 -11.17 4.44
C ARG A 212 3.04 -9.66 4.37
N GLU A 213 4.15 -9.07 3.98
CA GLU A 213 4.36 -7.62 3.89
C GLU A 213 4.73 -7.29 2.45
N PRO A 214 3.71 -7.13 1.59
CA PRO A 214 3.90 -7.01 0.14
C PRO A 214 4.50 -5.66 -0.28
N GLY A 215 4.76 -4.75 0.66
CA GLY A 215 5.11 -3.36 0.38
C GLY A 215 3.97 -2.60 -0.29
N LEU A 216 4.28 -1.44 -0.85
CA LEU A 216 3.30 -0.60 -1.55
C LEU A 216 2.84 -1.18 -2.89
N ASN A 217 3.47 -2.23 -3.43
CA ASN A 217 2.97 -2.94 -4.63
C ASN A 217 1.80 -3.89 -4.33
N GLY A 218 1.49 -4.14 -3.04
CA GLY A 218 0.39 -5.01 -2.63
C GLY A 218 -0.95 -4.53 -3.15
N HIS A 219 -1.57 -5.34 -4.01
CA HIS A 219 -2.75 -4.93 -4.77
C HIS A 219 -4.01 -4.83 -3.90
N ASN A 220 -4.80 -3.79 -4.12
CA ASN A 220 -6.02 -3.49 -3.35
C ASN A 220 -5.82 -3.43 -1.82
N LYS A 221 -4.60 -3.11 -1.38
CA LYS A 221 -4.28 -2.84 0.03
C LYS A 221 -4.07 -1.35 0.29
N PHE A 222 -3.19 -0.74 -0.51
CA PHE A 222 -2.98 0.71 -0.59
C PHE A 222 -2.89 1.13 -2.05
N GLU A 223 -2.12 0.37 -2.85
CA GLU A 223 -2.24 0.37 -4.30
C GLU A 223 -3.64 -0.09 -4.72
N SER A 224 -4.14 0.49 -5.81
CA SER A 224 -5.46 0.16 -6.35
C SER A 224 -5.46 0.46 -7.86
N ASP A 225 -6.30 -0.30 -8.56
CA ASP A 225 -6.62 -0.10 -9.98
C ASP A 225 -7.04 1.35 -10.27
N SER A 226 -7.03 1.72 -11.56
CA SER A 226 -7.39 3.07 -12.02
C SER A 226 -6.36 4.15 -11.63
N SER A 227 -5.10 3.74 -11.46
CA SER A 227 -3.97 4.63 -11.25
C SER A 227 -3.73 5.55 -12.46
N LEU A 228 -3.21 6.76 -12.20
CA LEU A 228 -3.01 7.78 -13.25
C LEU A 228 -1.97 7.38 -14.30
N THR A 229 -0.93 6.65 -13.91
CA THR A 229 0.23 6.34 -14.79
C THR A 229 0.78 4.93 -14.57
N ARG A 230 0.08 4.11 -13.79
CA ARG A 230 0.41 2.72 -13.48
C ARG A 230 -0.75 1.85 -13.98
N ASN A 231 -0.44 0.63 -14.38
CA ASN A 231 -1.45 -0.30 -14.88
C ASN A 231 -2.33 -0.84 -13.76
N ASP A 232 -3.48 -1.38 -14.15
CA ASP A 232 -4.27 -2.24 -13.28
C ASP A 232 -3.58 -3.62 -13.14
N TYR A 233 -3.68 -4.22 -11.96
CA TYR A 233 -2.91 -5.42 -11.62
C TYR A 233 -3.19 -6.59 -12.57
N TYR A 234 -4.49 -6.88 -12.78
CA TYR A 234 -4.92 -8.06 -13.53
C TYR A 234 -4.74 -7.92 -15.05
N THR A 235 -4.65 -6.69 -15.58
CA THR A 235 -4.46 -6.47 -17.03
C THR A 235 -2.98 -6.48 -17.44
N SER A 236 -2.06 -6.47 -16.47
CA SER A 236 -0.63 -6.31 -16.73
C SER A 236 0.24 -7.33 -15.98
N GLY A 237 -0.30 -8.53 -15.74
CA GLY A 237 0.47 -9.64 -15.16
C GLY A 237 1.01 -9.37 -13.76
N GLY A 238 0.37 -8.45 -13.03
CA GLY A 238 0.76 -8.00 -11.70
C GLY A 238 1.68 -6.78 -11.64
N ASP A 239 2.05 -6.18 -12.78
CA ASP A 239 2.83 -4.93 -12.81
C ASP A 239 1.92 -3.70 -12.68
N ASN A 240 1.54 -3.40 -11.43
CA ASN A 240 0.74 -2.24 -11.00
C ASN A 240 1.60 -1.06 -10.51
N TYR A 241 2.93 -1.11 -10.70
CA TYR A 241 3.86 -0.16 -10.08
C TYR A 241 4.77 0.55 -11.09
N SER A 242 5.09 -0.09 -12.22
CA SER A 242 5.93 0.52 -13.26
C SER A 242 5.23 1.68 -13.95
N PHE A 243 6.01 2.69 -14.32
CA PHE A 243 5.52 3.82 -15.12
C PHE A 243 5.04 3.33 -16.49
N ASN A 244 3.81 3.71 -16.86
CA ASN A 244 3.25 3.48 -18.18
C ASN A 244 3.21 4.81 -18.98
N GLY A 245 4.00 4.86 -20.05
CA GLY A 245 4.10 6.03 -20.94
C GLY A 245 2.83 6.36 -21.71
N THR A 246 2.03 5.35 -22.09
CA THR A 246 0.73 5.50 -22.73
C THR A 246 -0.28 6.19 -21.80
N LEU A 247 -0.34 5.77 -20.53
CA LEU A 247 -1.20 6.42 -19.53
C LEU A 247 -0.74 7.86 -19.27
N PHE A 248 0.56 8.10 -19.09
CA PHE A 248 1.09 9.46 -18.95
C PHE A 248 0.74 10.36 -20.15
N ALA A 249 0.85 9.84 -21.38
CA ALA A 249 0.45 10.54 -22.59
C ALA A 249 -1.03 10.89 -22.58
N ASN A 250 -1.90 9.98 -22.14
CA ASN A 250 -3.33 10.21 -22.04
C ASN A 250 -3.65 11.28 -20.98
N MET A 251 -2.98 11.26 -19.82
CA MET A 251 -3.09 12.31 -18.81
C MET A 251 -2.73 13.68 -19.39
N LYS A 252 -1.61 13.77 -20.13
CA LYS A 252 -1.19 15.01 -20.80
C LYS A 252 -2.23 15.47 -21.84
N LYS A 253 -2.77 14.57 -22.67
CA LYS A 253 -3.81 14.92 -23.65
C LYS A 253 -5.04 15.52 -22.98
N VAL A 254 -5.45 15.00 -21.82
CA VAL A 254 -6.54 15.59 -21.04
C VAL A 254 -6.14 16.96 -20.50
N ALA A 255 -4.91 17.13 -19.99
CA ALA A 255 -4.41 18.41 -19.53
C ALA A 255 -4.45 19.49 -20.62
N ASP A 256 -3.97 19.16 -21.83
CA ASP A 256 -3.99 20.05 -22.99
C ASP A 256 -5.42 20.46 -23.35
N ARG A 257 -6.35 19.48 -23.37
CA ARG A 257 -7.75 19.69 -23.74
C ARG A 257 -8.55 20.48 -22.70
N VAL A 258 -8.37 20.20 -21.42
CA VAL A 258 -9.24 20.69 -20.33
C VAL A 258 -8.73 21.98 -19.71
N SER A 259 -7.41 22.11 -19.54
CA SER A 259 -6.81 23.20 -18.76
C SER A 259 -5.57 23.81 -19.42
N GLY A 260 -5.46 23.74 -20.75
CA GLY A 260 -4.37 24.37 -21.50
C GLY A 260 -2.98 23.85 -21.11
N GLY A 261 -2.87 22.55 -20.83
CA GLY A 261 -1.62 21.87 -20.47
C GLY A 261 -1.33 21.83 -18.97
N LYS A 262 -2.26 22.31 -18.13
CA LYS A 262 -2.13 22.27 -16.67
C LYS A 262 -2.72 20.99 -16.07
N PHE A 263 -1.99 20.36 -15.15
CA PHE A 263 -2.42 19.18 -14.40
C PHE A 263 -3.19 19.59 -13.13
N ASP A 264 -4.19 20.45 -13.27
CA ASP A 264 -5.00 20.97 -12.18
C ASP A 264 -6.20 20.07 -11.83
N ARG A 265 -7.01 20.49 -10.84
CA ARG A 265 -8.19 19.74 -10.38
C ARG A 265 -9.14 19.36 -11.50
N ASN A 266 -9.39 20.24 -12.48
CA ASN A 266 -10.33 19.97 -13.56
C ASN A 266 -9.75 18.88 -14.48
N THR A 267 -8.48 19.01 -14.87
CA THR A 267 -7.78 17.99 -15.64
C THR A 267 -7.83 16.63 -14.96
N LEU A 268 -7.50 16.57 -13.66
CA LEU A 268 -7.39 15.30 -12.96
C LEU A 268 -8.75 14.69 -12.62
N SER A 269 -9.79 15.49 -12.37
CA SER A 269 -11.16 14.98 -12.23
C SER A 269 -11.63 14.29 -13.51
N VAL A 270 -11.39 14.91 -14.67
CA VAL A 270 -11.73 14.33 -15.97
C VAL A 270 -10.90 13.07 -16.24
N TYR A 271 -9.59 13.12 -16.00
CA TYR A 271 -8.72 11.99 -16.30
C TYR A 271 -8.93 10.81 -15.35
N ARG A 272 -9.22 11.04 -14.07
CA ARG A 272 -9.63 9.98 -13.13
C ARG A 272 -10.94 9.33 -13.55
N SER A 273 -11.91 10.12 -14.00
CA SER A 273 -13.17 9.61 -14.53
C SER A 273 -12.95 8.71 -15.76
N GLN A 274 -12.00 9.09 -16.62
CA GLN A 274 -11.57 8.30 -17.76
C GLN A 274 -10.88 6.99 -17.31
N ARG A 275 -9.88 7.06 -16.43
CA ARG A 275 -9.20 5.87 -15.89
C ARG A 275 -10.17 4.89 -15.24
N TYR A 276 -11.18 5.40 -14.52
CA TYR A 276 -12.21 4.54 -13.93
C TYR A 276 -13.00 3.80 -15.01
N GLY A 277 -13.41 4.51 -16.07
CA GLY A 277 -14.13 3.89 -17.18
C GLY A 277 -13.30 2.85 -17.91
N GLU A 278 -12.02 3.13 -18.17
CA GLU A 278 -11.08 2.19 -18.77
C GLU A 278 -10.96 0.92 -17.91
N SER A 279 -10.68 1.04 -16.61
CA SER A 279 -10.63 -0.10 -15.68
C SER A 279 -11.95 -0.88 -15.63
N LEU A 280 -13.09 -0.17 -15.58
CA LEU A 280 -14.42 -0.78 -15.57
C LEU A 280 -14.68 -1.66 -16.80
N HIS A 281 -14.19 -1.28 -17.98
CA HIS A 281 -14.45 -1.99 -19.23
C HIS A 281 -13.39 -3.05 -19.57
N GLU A 282 -12.14 -2.80 -19.18
CA GLU A 282 -10.99 -3.61 -19.61
C GLU A 282 -10.57 -4.64 -18.56
N ASN A 283 -10.77 -4.33 -17.28
CA ASN A 283 -10.34 -5.20 -16.17
C ASN A 283 -11.56 -5.97 -15.60
N PRO A 284 -11.74 -7.27 -15.92
CA PRO A 284 -12.86 -8.06 -15.40
C PRO A 284 -12.80 -8.33 -13.88
N ASN A 285 -11.69 -7.97 -13.23
CA ASN A 285 -11.47 -8.06 -11.79
C ASN A 285 -11.33 -6.68 -11.12
N PHE A 286 -11.70 -5.60 -11.84
CA PHE A 286 -11.61 -4.24 -11.33
C PHE A 286 -12.30 -4.10 -9.98
N PHE A 287 -11.62 -3.53 -9.00
CA PHE A 287 -12.21 -3.21 -7.70
C PHE A 287 -11.98 -1.73 -7.36
N PHE A 288 -13.08 -1.01 -7.12
CA PHE A 288 -13.09 0.38 -6.69
C PHE A 288 -13.75 0.47 -5.32
N GLY A 289 -13.01 0.07 -4.29
CA GLY A 289 -13.48 0.03 -2.91
C GLY A 289 -13.40 1.38 -2.19
N PRO A 290 -13.81 1.46 -0.91
CA PRO A 290 -13.76 2.69 -0.14
C PRO A 290 -12.38 3.36 -0.10
N LEU A 291 -11.30 2.58 -0.01
CA LEU A 291 -9.92 3.09 -0.04
C LEU A 291 -9.55 3.77 -1.38
N SER A 292 -10.28 3.52 -2.47
CA SER A 292 -10.09 4.21 -3.74
C SER A 292 -10.39 5.72 -3.67
N LEU A 293 -10.97 6.21 -2.56
CA LEU A 293 -11.00 7.64 -2.22
C LEU A 293 -9.59 8.24 -2.14
N LEU A 294 -8.61 7.48 -1.65
CA LEU A 294 -7.21 7.89 -1.57
C LEU A 294 -6.61 8.17 -2.94
N LEU A 295 -7.13 7.56 -4.01
CA LEU A 295 -6.66 7.83 -5.36
C LEU A 295 -7.03 9.26 -5.81
N TYR A 296 -8.19 9.81 -5.39
CA TYR A 296 -8.52 11.22 -5.60
C TYR A 296 -7.58 12.11 -4.79
N GLY A 297 -7.30 11.74 -3.53
CA GLY A 297 -6.32 12.44 -2.69
C GLY A 297 -4.93 12.46 -3.32
N ALA A 298 -4.43 11.32 -3.79
CA ALA A 298 -3.14 11.19 -4.46
C ALA A 298 -3.07 12.03 -5.74
N SER A 299 -4.16 12.08 -6.53
CA SER A 299 -4.19 12.95 -7.71
C SER A 299 -4.12 14.43 -7.33
N SER A 300 -4.67 14.84 -6.18
CA SER A 300 -4.57 16.24 -5.73
C SER A 300 -3.14 16.70 -5.52
N PHE A 301 -2.22 15.78 -5.23
CA PHE A 301 -0.81 16.10 -5.03
C PHE A 301 -0.17 16.74 -6.27
N LEU A 302 -0.66 16.45 -7.48
CA LEU A 302 -0.12 17.04 -8.72
C LEU A 302 -0.35 18.56 -8.82
N TYR A 303 -1.32 19.11 -8.08
CA TYR A 303 -1.58 20.56 -8.04
C TYR A 303 -1.51 21.18 -6.64
N GLU A 304 -1.54 20.40 -5.56
CA GLU A 304 -1.37 20.90 -4.18
C GLU A 304 0.06 20.75 -3.65
N LEU A 305 0.81 19.71 -4.08
CA LEU A 305 2.13 19.41 -3.54
C LEU A 305 3.25 19.56 -4.57
N PHE A 306 3.11 18.98 -5.76
CA PHE A 306 4.17 18.94 -6.77
C PHE A 306 4.51 20.28 -7.39
N PRO A 307 3.60 21.23 -7.64
CA PRO A 307 4.03 22.54 -8.12
C PRO A 307 4.90 23.23 -7.07
N SER A 308 5.92 23.97 -7.51
CA SER A 308 6.77 24.74 -6.58
C SER A 308 5.92 25.75 -5.80
N TYR A 309 6.06 25.79 -4.48
CA TYR A 309 5.16 26.51 -3.54
C TYR A 309 3.73 25.94 -3.43
N GLY A 310 3.48 24.72 -3.90
CA GLY A 310 2.17 24.05 -3.89
C GLY A 310 1.13 24.78 -4.75
N PRO A 311 -0.08 25.07 -4.26
CA PRO A 311 -1.15 25.66 -5.09
C PRO A 311 -0.87 27.08 -5.58
N GLN A 312 0.18 27.74 -5.07
CA GLN A 312 0.66 29.04 -5.58
C GLN A 312 1.55 28.90 -6.82
N GLY A 313 2.04 27.69 -7.07
CA GLY A 313 2.79 27.32 -8.26
C GLY A 313 1.88 26.97 -9.43
N THR A 314 2.49 26.57 -10.54
CA THR A 314 1.76 26.08 -11.72
C THR A 314 1.98 24.57 -11.86
N PRO A 315 0.93 23.74 -11.92
CA PRO A 315 1.03 22.31 -12.19
C PRO A 315 1.33 22.05 -13.67
N ASN A 316 2.55 22.40 -14.09
CA ASN A 316 2.99 22.33 -15.47
C ASN A 316 3.65 20.98 -15.79
N LEU A 317 3.77 20.70 -17.09
CA LEU A 317 4.37 19.47 -17.59
C LEU A 317 5.82 19.26 -17.11
N ALA A 318 6.63 20.31 -16.96
CA ALA A 318 8.02 20.18 -16.55
C ALA A 318 8.15 19.59 -15.14
N THR A 319 7.36 20.12 -14.21
CA THR A 319 7.29 19.61 -12.83
C THR A 319 6.74 18.18 -12.78
N ILE A 320 5.63 17.91 -13.47
CA ILE A 320 4.99 16.59 -13.46
C ILE A 320 5.90 15.53 -14.09
N LYS A 321 6.60 15.85 -15.19
CA LYS A 321 7.60 14.96 -15.80
C LYS A 321 8.69 14.57 -14.83
N SER A 322 9.24 15.52 -14.06
CA SER A 322 10.31 15.25 -13.10
C SER A 322 9.87 14.29 -11.99
N PHE A 323 8.71 14.56 -11.37
CA PHE A 323 8.19 13.72 -10.30
C PHE A 323 7.76 12.33 -10.79
N TYR A 324 7.30 12.19 -12.03
CA TYR A 324 6.94 10.88 -12.60
C TYR A 324 8.10 10.17 -13.32
N GLY A 325 9.28 10.79 -13.41
CA GLY A 325 10.39 10.23 -14.18
C GLY A 325 10.10 10.12 -15.68
N ALA A 326 9.25 10.98 -16.24
CA ALA A 326 8.81 10.90 -17.63
C ALA A 326 9.71 11.74 -18.55
N VAL A 327 10.34 11.09 -19.53
CA VAL A 327 11.16 11.73 -20.58
C VAL A 327 10.52 11.48 -21.93
N GLU A 328 10.46 12.52 -22.75
CA GLU A 328 9.95 12.41 -24.13
C GLU A 328 10.86 11.49 -24.92
N ASP A 329 10.26 10.48 -25.56
CA ASP A 329 10.95 9.55 -26.43
C ASP A 329 9.96 9.06 -27.49
N PRO A 330 10.03 9.56 -28.73
CA PRO A 330 9.13 9.15 -29.82
C PRO A 330 9.19 7.65 -30.14
N SER A 331 10.24 6.93 -29.72
CA SER A 331 10.36 5.49 -29.91
C SER A 331 9.72 4.67 -28.79
N ALA A 332 9.41 5.30 -27.65
CA ALA A 332 8.74 4.65 -26.53
C ALA A 332 7.22 4.59 -26.74
N GLU A 333 6.58 3.58 -26.14
CA GLU A 333 5.12 3.49 -26.13
C GLU A 333 4.51 4.74 -25.47
N GLY A 334 3.49 5.31 -26.10
CA GLY A 334 2.90 6.58 -25.68
C GLY A 334 3.79 7.82 -25.88
N GLY A 335 5.02 7.67 -26.37
CA GLY A 335 5.97 8.76 -26.56
C GLY A 335 6.75 9.15 -25.29
N TRP A 336 6.70 8.32 -24.24
CA TRP A 336 7.32 8.61 -22.95
C TRP A 336 8.07 7.39 -22.40
N ARG A 337 9.36 7.56 -22.12
CA ARG A 337 10.15 6.57 -21.38
C ARG A 337 10.31 6.98 -19.92
N HIS A 338 10.51 5.98 -19.06
CA HIS A 338 10.81 6.20 -17.66
C HIS A 338 12.31 6.43 -17.41
N VAL A 339 12.62 7.32 -16.46
CA VAL A 339 13.89 7.47 -15.75
C VAL A 339 13.59 7.55 -14.25
N PRO A 340 14.56 7.32 -13.36
CA PRO A 340 14.27 7.40 -11.92
C PRO A 340 13.76 8.79 -11.51
N GLU A 341 12.70 8.81 -10.72
CA GLU A 341 11.97 10.04 -10.35
C GLU A 341 12.85 11.01 -9.55
N ARG A 342 12.66 12.32 -9.75
CA ARG A 342 13.54 13.34 -9.15
C ARG A 342 12.75 14.57 -8.72
N ILE A 343 13.12 15.17 -7.59
CA ILE A 343 12.60 16.49 -7.20
C ILE A 343 13.16 17.52 -8.19
N PRO A 344 12.32 18.36 -8.84
CA PRO A 344 12.81 19.29 -9.86
C PRO A 344 13.90 20.23 -9.33
N GLU A 345 14.81 20.65 -10.19
CA GLU A 345 15.80 21.66 -9.83
C GLU A 345 15.12 23.00 -9.52
N ASN A 346 15.62 23.71 -8.51
CA ASN A 346 15.03 24.97 -8.01
C ASN A 346 13.56 24.84 -7.60
N TRP A 347 13.17 23.67 -7.08
CA TRP A 347 11.85 23.43 -6.54
C TRP A 347 11.75 23.81 -5.06
N PHE A 348 10.59 24.34 -4.66
CA PHE A 348 10.32 24.77 -3.30
C PHE A 348 9.07 24.08 -2.76
N SER A 349 9.13 23.67 -1.50
CA SER A 349 8.01 23.04 -0.80
C SER A 349 6.79 23.97 -0.69
N ARG A 350 5.61 23.38 -0.52
CA ARG A 350 4.37 24.11 -0.26
C ARG A 350 4.54 25.03 0.95
N ARG A 351 4.04 26.28 0.89
CA ARG A 351 4.27 27.28 1.96
C ARG A 351 3.59 26.97 3.29
N THR A 352 2.35 26.50 3.23
CA THR A 352 1.59 26.09 4.41
C THR A 352 1.32 24.58 4.36
N PRO A 353 1.02 23.92 5.49
CA PRO A 353 0.80 22.49 5.49
C PRO A 353 -0.39 22.05 4.63
N TYR A 354 -0.26 20.92 3.93
CA TYR A 354 -1.37 20.21 3.30
C TYR A 354 -1.89 19.11 4.23
N ASP A 355 -3.00 19.37 4.91
CA ASP A 355 -3.50 18.59 6.03
C ASP A 355 -4.70 17.69 5.65
N VAL A 356 -5.24 16.93 6.62
CA VAL A 356 -6.36 16.00 6.38
C VAL A 356 -7.60 16.75 5.88
N LEU A 357 -7.83 17.97 6.37
CA LEU A 357 -8.97 18.78 5.95
C LEU A 357 -8.85 19.15 4.46
N ARG A 358 -7.71 19.69 4.04
CA ARG A 358 -7.50 20.09 2.64
C ARG A 358 -7.58 18.91 1.68
N VAL A 359 -6.96 17.77 2.00
CA VAL A 359 -7.07 16.60 1.11
C VAL A 359 -8.50 16.06 1.04
N THR A 360 -9.26 16.16 2.13
CA THR A 360 -10.68 15.80 2.16
C THR A 360 -11.51 16.69 1.24
N GLU A 361 -11.26 18.00 1.26
CA GLU A 361 -11.88 18.97 0.36
C GLU A 361 -11.57 18.65 -1.11
N GLU A 362 -10.31 18.31 -1.43
CA GLU A 362 -9.92 17.94 -2.79
C GLU A 362 -10.52 16.61 -3.26
N ILE A 363 -10.59 15.60 -2.39
CA ILE A 363 -11.24 14.32 -2.72
C ILE A 363 -12.70 14.57 -3.06
N LEU A 364 -13.42 15.31 -2.22
CA LEU A 364 -14.84 15.59 -2.44
C LEU A 364 -15.05 16.43 -3.69
N ALA A 365 -14.24 17.48 -3.89
CA ALA A 365 -14.34 18.36 -5.05
C ALA A 365 -14.10 17.61 -6.36
N GLN A 366 -13.14 16.69 -6.42
CA GLN A 366 -12.92 15.87 -7.61
C GLN A 366 -14.02 14.83 -7.82
N TYR A 367 -14.43 14.12 -6.75
CA TYR A 367 -15.47 13.10 -6.84
C TYR A 367 -16.79 13.70 -7.33
N LEU A 368 -17.19 14.86 -6.80
CA LEU A 368 -18.46 15.51 -7.16
C LEU A 368 -18.50 16.02 -8.61
N GLN A 369 -17.36 16.23 -9.27
CA GLN A 369 -17.34 16.57 -10.70
C GLN A 369 -17.76 15.40 -11.60
N ALA A 370 -17.43 14.17 -11.22
CA ALA A 370 -17.80 12.98 -11.98
C ALA A 370 -18.00 11.78 -11.04
N PRO A 371 -19.11 11.73 -10.27
CA PRO A 371 -19.31 10.71 -9.25
C PRO A 371 -19.23 9.30 -9.83
N LYS A 372 -18.39 8.46 -9.21
CA LYS A 372 -18.21 7.05 -9.58
C LYS A 372 -18.86 6.13 -8.58
N LEU A 373 -19.22 4.94 -9.06
CA LEU A 373 -19.71 3.88 -8.21
C LEU A 373 -18.53 3.18 -7.54
N PHE A 374 -18.61 3.03 -6.23
CA PHE A 374 -17.81 2.08 -5.46
C PHE A 374 -18.39 0.69 -5.67
N GLY A 375 -17.55 -0.30 -5.91
CA GLY A 375 -17.97 -1.61 -6.39
C GLY A 375 -16.83 -2.47 -6.91
N GLY A 376 -17.18 -3.60 -7.52
CA GLY A 376 -16.23 -4.43 -8.23
C GLY A 376 -16.86 -5.11 -9.44
N ASN A 377 -16.03 -5.38 -10.44
CA ASN A 377 -16.38 -6.22 -11.57
C ASN A 377 -16.41 -7.68 -11.15
N VAL A 378 -17.43 -8.38 -11.63
CA VAL A 378 -17.62 -9.82 -11.48
C VAL A 378 -17.71 -10.40 -12.88
N GLY A 379 -16.56 -10.40 -13.55
CA GLY A 379 -16.47 -10.64 -14.99
C GLY A 379 -16.61 -9.34 -15.80
N LYS A 380 -16.48 -9.46 -17.11
CA LYS A 380 -16.50 -8.32 -18.02
C LYS A 380 -17.89 -7.68 -18.06
N ASP A 381 -17.93 -6.34 -17.99
CA ASP A 381 -19.14 -5.52 -18.06
C ASP A 381 -20.23 -5.87 -17.01
N ASN A 382 -19.82 -6.42 -15.86
CA ASN A 382 -20.72 -6.79 -14.77
C ASN A 382 -20.25 -6.17 -13.45
N PHE A 383 -20.65 -4.93 -13.18
CA PHE A 383 -20.23 -4.18 -12.01
C PHE A 383 -21.26 -4.25 -10.88
N LEU A 384 -20.82 -4.70 -9.71
CA LEU A 384 -21.65 -4.81 -8.51
C LEU A 384 -21.33 -3.63 -7.59
N ALA A 385 -22.31 -2.74 -7.42
CA ALA A 385 -22.18 -1.58 -6.56
C ALA A 385 -22.11 -2.00 -5.08
N LEU A 386 -21.27 -1.31 -4.32
CA LEU A 386 -21.12 -1.52 -2.88
C LEU A 386 -22.19 -0.76 -2.10
N GLU A 387 -22.74 -1.43 -1.10
CA GLU A 387 -23.45 -0.83 0.02
C GLU A 387 -22.55 -0.88 1.26
N THR A 388 -22.61 0.14 2.11
CA THR A 388 -21.90 0.10 3.41
C THR A 388 -22.90 0.14 4.56
N PRO A 389 -22.67 -0.62 5.65
CA PRO A 389 -23.61 -0.72 6.77
C PRO A 389 -23.78 0.58 7.59
N PHE A 390 -22.95 1.60 7.33
CA PHE A 390 -22.98 2.89 8.03
C PHE A 390 -23.43 4.05 7.16
N ASP A 391 -24.12 3.76 6.04
CA ASP A 391 -24.75 4.77 5.19
C ASP A 391 -23.77 5.78 4.53
N VAL A 392 -22.45 5.51 4.56
CA VAL A 392 -21.42 6.38 3.96
C VAL A 392 -21.32 6.14 2.45
N ILE A 393 -21.53 4.93 1.99
CA ILE A 393 -21.70 4.58 0.58
C ILE A 393 -23.07 3.92 0.45
N LYS A 394 -23.93 4.53 -0.39
CA LYS A 394 -25.27 4.05 -0.73
C LYS A 394 -25.42 3.88 -2.23
N ASN A 395 -25.87 2.72 -2.69
CA ASN A 395 -25.95 2.36 -4.11
C ASN A 395 -24.65 2.65 -4.86
N GLY A 396 -23.51 2.31 -4.23
CA GLY A 396 -22.17 2.60 -4.72
C GLY A 396 -21.79 4.08 -4.70
N LYS A 397 -22.58 5.01 -4.15
CA LYS A 397 -22.28 6.45 -4.20
C LYS A 397 -21.93 7.02 -2.84
N LEU A 398 -20.98 7.97 -2.83
CA LEU A 398 -20.69 8.80 -1.68
C LEU A 398 -21.73 9.95 -1.61
N PRO A 399 -22.36 10.21 -0.45
CA PRO A 399 -23.27 11.34 -0.30
C PRO A 399 -22.47 12.65 -0.29
N SER A 400 -23.07 13.72 -0.80
CA SER A 400 -22.45 15.04 -0.84
C SER A 400 -22.16 15.64 0.55
N THR A 401 -22.81 15.13 1.59
CA THR A 401 -22.66 15.56 2.98
C THR A 401 -21.78 14.61 3.81
N ALA A 402 -21.06 13.68 3.17
CA ALA A 402 -20.18 12.76 3.90
C ALA A 402 -19.12 13.54 4.68
N ASN A 403 -19.00 13.26 5.99
CA ASN A 403 -17.83 13.70 6.76
C ASN A 403 -16.64 12.81 6.41
N LEU A 404 -16.04 13.11 5.26
CA LEU A 404 -15.04 12.27 4.64
C LEU A 404 -13.73 12.23 5.45
N GLY A 405 -13.39 13.27 6.22
CA GLY A 405 -12.25 13.22 7.15
C GLY A 405 -12.43 12.14 8.21
N CYS A 406 -13.62 12.06 8.82
CA CYS A 406 -13.94 10.98 9.76
C CYS A 406 -14.06 9.61 9.08
N PHE A 407 -14.51 9.58 7.82
CA PHE A 407 -14.54 8.34 7.07
C PHE A 407 -13.12 7.81 6.80
N LEU A 408 -12.16 8.66 6.45
CA LEU A 408 -10.75 8.26 6.30
C LEU A 408 -10.18 7.72 7.61
N TYR A 409 -10.48 8.35 8.76
CA TYR A 409 -10.15 7.80 10.07
C TYR A 409 -10.79 6.41 10.30
N GLN A 410 -12.05 6.24 9.95
CA GLN A 410 -12.76 4.96 10.09
C GLN A 410 -12.21 3.89 9.15
N LEU A 411 -11.71 4.26 7.97
CA LEU A 411 -11.03 3.31 7.07
C LEU A 411 -9.70 2.85 7.67
N ALA A 412 -8.93 3.75 8.28
CA ALA A 412 -7.64 3.41 8.90
C ALA A 412 -7.78 2.67 10.25
N THR A 413 -8.89 2.88 10.96
CA THR A 413 -9.19 2.22 12.25
C THR A 413 -10.25 1.12 12.13
N GLY A 414 -10.73 0.85 10.92
CA GLY A 414 -11.74 -0.14 10.61
C GLY A 414 -11.23 -1.57 10.78
N PRO A 415 -12.13 -2.57 10.85
CA PRO A 415 -11.72 -3.95 10.73
C PRO A 415 -10.98 -4.11 9.39
N VAL A 416 -9.69 -4.41 9.50
CA VAL A 416 -8.83 -4.60 8.34
C VAL A 416 -9.35 -5.82 7.57
N PRO A 417 -9.60 -5.73 6.25
CA PRO A 417 -10.02 -6.86 5.44
C PRO A 417 -9.15 -8.10 5.72
N SER A 418 -9.77 -9.28 5.88
CA SER A 418 -9.12 -10.59 6.07
C SER A 418 -8.02 -10.96 5.06
N MET A 419 -7.80 -10.13 4.04
CA MET A 419 -6.62 -10.13 3.17
C MET A 419 -5.31 -9.71 3.86
N LEU A 420 -5.38 -9.25 5.11
CA LEU A 420 -4.25 -8.73 5.88
C LEU A 420 -3.86 -9.55 7.12
N SER A 421 -4.68 -10.50 7.59
CA SER A 421 -4.19 -11.52 8.52
C SER A 421 -5.05 -12.79 8.55
N THR A 422 -4.38 -13.94 8.70
CA THR A 422 -4.97 -15.24 9.00
C THR A 422 -5.05 -15.52 10.52
N VAL A 423 -4.55 -14.59 11.34
CA VAL A 423 -4.42 -14.72 12.80
C VAL A 423 -5.14 -13.56 13.49
N THR A 424 -6.03 -13.87 14.43
CA THR A 424 -6.86 -12.89 15.16
C THR A 424 -6.03 -11.90 15.99
N ASP A 425 -4.88 -12.32 16.53
CA ASP A 425 -4.03 -11.46 17.37
C ASP A 425 -3.34 -10.33 16.58
N ILE A 426 -3.08 -10.56 15.29
CA ILE A 426 -2.53 -9.55 14.38
C ILE A 426 -3.55 -8.43 14.14
N THR A 427 -4.85 -8.75 14.13
CA THR A 427 -5.89 -7.73 13.98
C THR A 427 -5.95 -6.77 15.16
N GLY A 428 -5.60 -7.24 16.37
CA GLY A 428 -5.46 -6.40 17.56
C GLY A 428 -4.28 -5.44 17.45
N ALA A 429 -3.10 -5.95 17.09
CA ALA A 429 -1.90 -5.11 16.92
C ALA A 429 -2.06 -4.06 15.79
N LEU A 430 -2.69 -4.42 14.67
CA LEU A 430 -3.01 -3.50 13.57
C LEU A 430 -3.91 -2.35 14.05
N LEU A 431 -4.95 -2.69 14.82
CA LEU A 431 -5.88 -1.71 15.36
C LEU A 431 -5.20 -0.83 16.40
N ASP A 432 -4.48 -1.40 17.36
CA ASP A 432 -3.78 -0.66 18.42
C ASP A 432 -2.73 0.29 17.85
N PHE A 433 -1.99 -0.15 16.83
CA PHE A 433 -1.06 0.71 16.08
C PHE A 433 -1.78 1.92 15.49
N ALA A 434 -2.87 1.71 14.75
CA ALA A 434 -3.65 2.82 14.19
C ALA A 434 -4.25 3.72 15.26
N LEU A 435 -4.87 3.19 16.31
CA LEU A 435 -5.46 4.00 17.36
C LEU A 435 -4.40 4.82 18.11
N THR A 436 -3.24 4.24 18.39
CA THR A 436 -2.14 4.93 19.07
C THR A 436 -1.63 6.13 18.26
N LYS A 437 -1.50 5.97 16.94
CA LYS A 437 -0.98 7.03 16.07
C LYS A 437 -2.07 8.04 15.66
N LEU A 438 -3.30 7.59 15.40
CA LEU A 438 -4.37 8.42 14.84
C LEU A 438 -5.23 9.12 15.89
N ASN A 439 -5.50 8.51 17.04
CA ASN A 439 -6.37 9.16 18.04
C ASN A 439 -5.83 10.54 18.46
N PRO A 440 -4.52 10.73 18.75
CA PRO A 440 -4.00 12.04 19.14
C PRO A 440 -4.23 13.14 18.09
N ILE A 441 -4.11 12.81 16.79
CA ILE A 441 -4.29 13.79 15.72
C ILE A 441 -5.77 14.05 15.38
N PHE A 442 -6.67 13.10 15.65
CA PHE A 442 -8.11 13.24 15.40
C PHE A 442 -8.94 13.72 16.60
N GLN A 443 -8.35 13.87 17.79
CA GLN A 443 -9.06 14.27 19.04
C GLN A 443 -9.98 15.49 18.91
N ASN A 444 -9.59 16.50 18.13
CA ASN A 444 -10.32 17.77 18.02
C ASN A 444 -11.07 17.94 16.68
N THR A 445 -11.27 16.84 15.94
CA THR A 445 -11.91 16.88 14.61
C THR A 445 -13.43 16.69 14.66
N GLY A 446 -13.97 16.32 15.83
CA GLY A 446 -15.39 15.94 15.99
C GLY A 446 -15.70 14.54 15.46
N CYS A 447 -14.69 13.77 15.03
CA CYS A 447 -14.87 12.38 14.61
C CYS A 447 -15.17 11.45 15.80
N PRO A 448 -16.07 10.46 15.62
CA PRO A 448 -16.30 9.43 16.63
C PRO A 448 -15.10 8.50 16.73
N LEU A 449 -14.19 8.78 17.67
CA LEU A 449 -12.97 8.00 17.86
C LEU A 449 -13.26 6.66 18.53
N LYS A 450 -12.55 5.61 18.10
CA LYS A 450 -12.57 4.32 18.77
C LYS A 450 -11.72 4.37 20.04
N SER A 451 -12.24 3.81 21.13
CA SER A 451 -11.47 3.59 22.35
C SER A 451 -10.37 2.56 22.07
N GLN A 452 -9.17 2.80 22.60
CA GLN A 452 -8.20 1.72 22.74
C GLN A 452 -8.83 0.64 23.61
N GLN A 453 -8.77 -0.63 23.19
CA GLN A 453 -9.23 -1.70 24.06
C GLN A 453 -8.35 -1.66 25.32
N GLY A 454 -9.00 -1.52 26.48
CA GLY A 454 -8.30 -1.39 27.76
C GLY A 454 -7.34 -2.57 27.95
N GLY A 455 -6.11 -2.27 28.36
CA GLY A 455 -5.10 -3.25 28.71
C GLY A 455 -5.60 -4.20 29.79
N GLY A 456 -6.19 -5.32 29.38
CA GLY A 456 -6.26 -6.53 30.17
C GLY A 456 -4.92 -7.24 30.01
N SER A 457 -4.03 -7.08 31.00
CA SER A 457 -2.87 -7.94 31.29
C SER A 457 -2.33 -8.72 30.08
N GLY A 458 -1.41 -8.11 29.35
CA GLY A 458 -0.65 -8.73 28.26
C GLY A 458 0.32 -9.82 28.73
N GLY A 459 -0.20 -10.88 29.35
CA GLY A 459 0.50 -12.13 29.59
C GLY A 459 -0.13 -13.22 28.72
N GLY A 460 0.15 -13.20 27.41
CA GLY A 460 -0.51 -14.11 26.46
C GLY A 460 0.40 -14.80 25.47
N LEU A 461 1.31 -14.05 24.82
CA LEU A 461 2.22 -14.63 23.81
C LEU A 461 3.65 -14.12 23.90
N LEU A 462 3.87 -12.82 24.17
CA LEU A 462 5.20 -12.21 24.19
C LEU A 462 6.06 -12.66 25.39
N ASP A 463 5.46 -12.83 26.57
CA ASP A 463 6.18 -13.32 27.76
C ASP A 463 6.62 -14.80 27.66
N GLY A 464 5.94 -15.59 26.82
CA GLY A 464 6.26 -17.01 26.60
C GLY A 464 7.34 -17.24 25.54
N LEU A 465 7.55 -16.30 24.63
CA LEU A 465 8.51 -16.42 23.52
C LEU A 465 9.88 -15.81 23.84
N LEU A 466 9.96 -14.91 24.83
CA LEU A 466 11.23 -14.28 25.24
C LEU A 466 11.90 -14.97 26.45
N ASN A 467 11.20 -15.88 27.14
CA ASN A 467 11.70 -16.60 28.32
C ASN A 467 11.74 -18.14 28.13
N GLY A 468 11.76 -18.63 26.89
CA GLY A 468 11.75 -20.06 26.54
C GLY A 468 13.06 -20.54 25.92
#